data_AF-A0A3L8PPC4-F1
#
_entry.id   AF-A0A3L8PPC4-F1
#
_cell.length_a   1.000
_cell.length_b   1.000
_cell.length_c   1.000
_cell.angle_alpha   90.00
_cell.angle_beta   90.00
_cell.angle_gamma   90.00
#
_symmetry.space_group_name_H-M   'P 1'
#
loop_
_entity.id
_entity.type
_entity.pdbx_description
1 polymer ?
#
loop_
_entity_poly.entity_id
_entity_poly.type
_entity_poly.pdbx_seq_one_letter_code
_entity_poly.pdbx_strand_id
1 'polypeptide(L)'
;MRGTFNDLFAQALRALDVDVMFGVMGDANMYIADSFHRLPGGRFVSSANEGGAVLMAAGHAAVTGQVGVATVTHGAIANCVSALFDAVRGGYPVLVIAGDTSRAEGMHLQNIPQREVVVPTGAEYREVRSPQTAALDLAAALRSAVSARRPVVLGIPSDFHQAECSMELPRATVLQGGVAHPSRDALEEAAGVIIGSSRPLLIAGRGAGAAEEALTALAERIGAPIATTLRGKGLFQADPCLVGICGTLANPVASETIARSDCLLVFGGALTSLTTLKGELLEGKRVVQIDVDSGALGRHFPVDVGVVADAGVAAAELVEILDEAGARASNFRSEALARKVEEFRREDRAAAQDDGPLTLTGVLHRVNHLVDPDRSLCIDGGRFSHEALRILDVAHPSHYAHCLNVGHIGLSVGYGIGAALARPDARTLVVAGDGGFMLGGLTEFNTAVRYDANLVLVLLNDNAYGAEYYRFVNQEFDPALTTFSWPSFAGIAEALGGRGVQVTKWSDFDALPHVLERPGPVLVEVVLDTASIPDPGDH
;
A
#
# COMPACT_ATOMS: atom_id res chain seq x y z
N MET A 1 14.68 6.88 34.57
CA MET A 1 14.43 8.32 34.83
C MET A 1 13.18 8.47 35.69
N ARG A 2 12.97 9.64 36.33
CA ARG A 2 11.76 9.96 37.12
C ARG A 2 11.06 11.16 36.50
N GLY A 3 9.74 11.17 36.55
CA GLY A 3 8.89 12.25 36.04
C GLY A 3 7.47 11.75 35.77
N THR A 4 6.68 12.58 35.09
CA THR A 4 5.33 12.19 34.69
C THR A 4 5.37 11.08 33.64
N PHE A 5 4.40 10.17 33.70
CA PHE A 5 4.27 9.06 32.76
C PHE A 5 4.26 9.52 31.29
N ASN A 6 3.47 10.56 30.96
CA ASN A 6 3.33 11.06 29.59
C ASN A 6 4.65 11.61 29.04
N ASP A 7 5.43 12.34 29.84
CA ASP A 7 6.73 12.86 29.41
C ASP A 7 7.74 11.73 29.17
N LEU A 8 7.77 10.73 30.07
CA LEU A 8 8.67 9.58 29.94
C LEU A 8 8.27 8.67 28.77
N PHE A 9 6.96 8.47 28.55
CA PHE A 9 6.45 7.68 27.43
C PHE A 9 6.73 8.37 26.08
N ALA A 10 6.56 9.69 26.00
CA ALA A 10 6.94 10.47 24.83
C ALA A 10 8.43 10.39 24.53
N GLN A 11 9.29 10.45 25.57
CA GLN A 11 10.73 10.24 25.41
C GLN A 11 11.05 8.81 24.95
N ALA A 12 10.30 7.80 25.40
CA ALA A 12 10.46 6.43 24.94
C ALA A 12 10.11 6.27 23.46
N LEU A 13 9.06 6.95 22.97
CA LEU A 13 8.73 6.99 21.54
C LEU A 13 9.87 7.60 20.72
N ARG A 14 10.42 8.75 21.14
CA ARG A 14 11.57 9.37 20.46
C ARG A 14 12.83 8.51 20.50
N ALA A 15 13.08 7.82 21.62
CA ALA A 15 14.21 6.90 21.76
C ALA A 15 14.08 5.63 20.89
N LEU A 16 12.90 5.38 20.33
CA LEU A 16 12.59 4.30 19.39
C LEU A 16 12.35 4.85 17.97
N ASP A 17 12.90 6.02 17.66
CA ASP A 17 12.90 6.66 16.33
C ASP A 17 11.50 6.96 15.76
N VAL A 18 10.52 7.21 16.63
CA VAL A 18 9.19 7.69 16.21
C VAL A 18 9.23 9.21 16.05
N ASP A 19 9.31 9.70 14.81
CA ASP A 19 9.35 11.15 14.49
C ASP A 19 7.96 11.78 14.32
N VAL A 20 7.00 11.01 13.80
CA VAL A 20 5.66 11.51 13.49
C VAL A 20 4.58 10.63 14.13
N MET A 21 3.53 11.28 14.63
CA MET A 21 2.34 10.64 15.17
C MET A 21 1.09 11.30 14.58
N PHE A 22 0.21 10.49 13.98
CA PHE A 22 -1.07 10.94 13.43
C PHE A 22 -2.19 10.71 14.46
N GLY A 23 -3.17 11.59 14.59
CA GLY A 23 -4.26 11.32 15.54
C GLY A 23 -5.36 12.36 15.59
N VAL A 24 -6.46 11.95 16.21
CA VAL A 24 -7.50 12.87 16.67
C VAL A 24 -7.27 13.11 18.16
N MET A 25 -7.27 14.38 18.56
CA MET A 25 -7.07 14.74 19.97
C MET A 25 -8.30 14.40 20.79
N GLY A 26 -8.08 13.79 21.94
CA GLY A 26 -9.05 13.57 22.99
C GLY A 26 -8.38 13.54 24.37
N ASP A 27 -9.20 13.46 25.39
CA ASP A 27 -8.77 13.50 26.79
C ASP A 27 -7.80 12.37 27.19
N ALA A 28 -7.95 11.16 26.60
CA ALA A 28 -7.07 10.02 26.89
C ALA A 28 -5.82 9.90 26.00
N ASN A 29 -5.56 10.86 25.11
CA ASN A 29 -4.29 10.89 24.37
C ASN A 29 -3.59 12.26 24.37
N MET A 30 -4.28 13.34 24.75
CA MET A 30 -3.74 14.70 24.70
C MET A 30 -2.43 14.87 25.48
N TYR A 31 -2.29 14.23 26.65
CA TYR A 31 -1.08 14.36 27.47
C TYR A 31 0.14 13.78 26.77
N ILE A 32 0.01 12.59 26.17
CA ILE A 32 1.11 11.95 25.44
C ILE A 32 1.42 12.75 24.17
N ALA A 33 0.39 13.16 23.43
CA ALA A 33 0.56 13.88 22.18
C ALA A 33 1.23 15.25 22.37
N ASP A 34 0.82 16.02 23.39
CA ASP A 34 1.46 17.28 23.80
C ASP A 34 2.92 17.06 24.22
N SER A 35 3.16 16.08 25.09
CA SER A 35 4.52 15.76 25.55
C SER A 35 5.43 15.36 24.39
N PHE A 36 4.92 14.56 23.45
CA PHE A 36 5.63 14.15 22.24
C PHE A 36 5.93 15.33 21.33
N HIS A 37 4.94 16.21 21.09
CA HIS A 37 5.11 17.38 20.23
C HIS A 37 6.12 18.40 20.76
N ARG A 38 6.27 18.51 22.08
CA ARG A 38 7.29 19.40 22.70
C ARG A 38 8.72 18.86 22.56
N LEU A 39 8.90 17.57 22.29
CA LEU A 39 10.23 17.00 22.16
C LEU A 39 10.86 17.37 20.80
N PRO A 40 12.18 17.62 20.75
CA PRO A 40 12.87 17.84 19.48
C PRO A 40 12.61 16.72 18.45
N GLY A 41 12.16 17.11 17.26
CA GLY A 41 11.81 16.21 16.17
C GLY A 41 10.48 15.44 16.34
N GLY A 42 9.75 15.62 17.45
CA GLY A 42 8.43 15.04 17.63
C GLY A 42 7.35 15.87 16.92
N ARG A 43 6.67 15.28 15.94
CA ARG A 43 5.62 15.94 15.17
C ARG A 43 4.26 15.24 15.35
N PHE A 44 3.29 15.97 15.90
CA PHE A 44 1.90 15.52 15.91
C PHE A 44 1.13 16.07 14.69
N VAL A 45 0.42 15.18 14.00
CA VAL A 45 -0.43 15.50 12.84
C VAL A 45 -1.89 15.22 13.23
N SER A 46 -2.65 16.29 13.43
CA SER A 46 -4.08 16.24 13.75
C SER A 46 -4.87 15.83 12.51
N SER A 47 -5.50 14.66 12.55
CA SER A 47 -6.46 14.22 11.53
C SER A 47 -7.88 14.74 11.85
N ALA A 48 -8.81 14.57 10.91
CA ALA A 48 -10.23 14.86 11.11
C ALA A 48 -11.01 13.64 11.63
N ASN A 49 -10.52 12.43 11.33
CA ASN A 49 -11.11 11.15 11.70
C ASN A 49 -10.02 10.20 12.24
N GLU A 50 -10.36 9.37 13.24
CA GLU A 50 -9.45 8.38 13.82
C GLU A 50 -9.03 7.31 12.81
N GLY A 51 -9.97 6.83 12.00
CA GLY A 51 -9.65 5.92 10.90
C GLY A 51 -8.69 6.57 9.91
N GLY A 52 -8.88 7.87 9.63
CA GLY A 52 -7.97 8.68 8.83
C GLY A 52 -6.55 8.72 9.39
N ALA A 53 -6.37 8.87 10.71
CA ALA A 53 -5.06 8.81 11.35
C ALA A 53 -4.37 7.45 11.16
N VAL A 54 -5.10 6.35 11.29
CA VAL A 54 -4.56 5.00 11.08
C VAL A 54 -4.17 4.79 9.62
N LEU A 55 -4.96 5.29 8.66
CA LEU A 55 -4.63 5.25 7.24
C LEU A 55 -3.39 6.10 6.91
N MET A 56 -3.24 7.28 7.51
CA MET A 56 -2.03 8.09 7.36
C MET A 56 -0.80 7.38 7.92
N ALA A 57 -0.91 6.75 9.09
CA ALA A 57 0.17 5.93 9.64
C ALA A 57 0.52 4.77 8.71
N ALA A 58 -0.48 4.09 8.13
CA ALA A 58 -0.25 3.02 7.16
C ALA A 58 0.41 3.52 5.87
N GLY A 59 0.01 4.69 5.36
CA GLY A 59 0.64 5.34 4.20
C GLY A 59 2.08 5.75 4.45
N HIS A 60 2.38 6.32 5.63
CA HIS A 60 3.75 6.58 6.07
C HIS A 60 4.57 5.29 6.10
N ALA A 61 4.04 4.22 6.71
CA ALA A 61 4.71 2.94 6.81
C ALA A 61 4.96 2.30 5.41
N ALA A 62 4.01 2.46 4.50
CA ALA A 62 4.10 1.92 3.15
C ALA A 62 5.29 2.49 2.36
N VAL A 63 5.55 3.81 2.48
CA VAL A 63 6.58 4.48 1.68
C VAL A 63 7.94 4.61 2.36
N THR A 64 7.98 4.57 3.69
CA THR A 64 9.25 4.64 4.46
C THR A 64 9.81 3.27 4.81
N GLY A 65 8.97 2.24 4.87
CA GLY A 65 9.33 0.95 5.47
C GLY A 65 9.47 0.98 6.99
N GLN A 66 9.28 2.15 7.62
CA GLN A 66 9.30 2.32 9.08
C GLN A 66 7.91 2.09 9.68
N VAL A 67 7.82 1.97 11.01
CA VAL A 67 6.52 1.86 11.68
C VAL A 67 5.76 3.18 11.54
N GLY A 68 4.51 3.11 11.09
CA GLY A 68 3.57 4.22 11.19
C GLY A 68 2.96 4.30 12.58
N VAL A 69 2.84 5.49 13.16
CA VAL A 69 2.26 5.66 14.51
C VAL A 69 1.02 6.52 14.46
N ALA A 70 -0.09 5.98 14.97
CA ALA A 70 -1.34 6.70 15.18
C ALA A 70 -1.71 6.77 16.65
N THR A 71 -2.55 7.72 17.05
CA THR A 71 -3.15 7.77 18.39
C THR A 71 -4.60 8.21 18.36
N VAL A 72 -5.41 7.60 19.25
CA VAL A 72 -6.86 7.83 19.37
C VAL A 72 -7.27 7.81 20.85
N THR A 73 -8.41 8.42 21.18
CA THR A 73 -8.94 8.47 22.56
C THR A 73 -9.96 7.35 22.79
N HIS A 74 -9.99 6.80 24.00
CA HIS A 74 -11.00 5.86 24.53
C HIS A 74 -11.66 4.95 23.47
N GLY A 75 -12.99 5.00 23.35
CA GLY A 75 -13.78 4.20 22.43
C GLY A 75 -13.70 4.62 20.96
N ALA A 76 -12.95 5.67 20.61
CA ALA A 76 -12.79 6.11 19.22
C ALA A 76 -12.03 5.08 18.37
N ILE A 77 -11.38 4.08 19.00
CA ILE A 77 -10.83 2.92 18.30
C ILE A 77 -11.87 2.20 17.42
N ALA A 78 -13.18 2.29 17.74
CA ALA A 78 -14.25 1.75 16.91
C ALA A 78 -14.29 2.38 15.50
N ASN A 79 -13.91 3.65 15.35
CA ASN A 79 -13.83 4.33 14.04
C ASN A 79 -12.64 3.83 13.19
N CYS A 80 -11.72 3.07 13.78
CA CYS A 80 -10.50 2.59 13.12
C CYS A 80 -10.66 1.22 12.46
N VAL A 81 -11.79 0.51 12.64
CA VAL A 81 -11.96 -0.89 12.24
C VAL A 81 -11.62 -1.14 10.77
N SER A 82 -12.14 -0.30 9.86
CA SER A 82 -11.87 -0.43 8.42
C SER A 82 -10.39 -0.22 8.08
N ALA A 83 -9.73 0.75 8.74
CA ALA A 83 -8.32 1.04 8.53
C ALA A 83 -7.43 -0.09 9.08
N LEU A 84 -7.79 -0.69 10.21
CA LEU A 84 -7.10 -1.83 10.79
C LEU A 84 -7.17 -3.06 9.87
N PHE A 85 -8.35 -3.40 9.34
CA PHE A 85 -8.51 -4.49 8.39
C PHE A 85 -7.60 -4.32 7.15
N ASP A 86 -7.61 -3.12 6.55
CA ASP A 86 -6.78 -2.84 5.39
C ASP A 86 -5.28 -2.93 5.74
N ALA A 87 -4.85 -2.34 6.85
CA ALA A 87 -3.44 -2.36 7.25
C ALA A 87 -2.93 -3.76 7.62
N VAL A 88 -3.76 -4.59 8.27
CA VAL A 88 -3.49 -6.02 8.52
C VAL A 88 -3.31 -6.76 7.20
N ARG A 89 -4.26 -6.61 6.27
CA ARG A 89 -4.25 -7.34 5.01
C ARG A 89 -3.15 -6.86 4.06
N GLY A 90 -2.80 -5.58 4.12
CA GLY A 90 -1.68 -4.97 3.42
C GLY A 90 -0.32 -5.31 4.02
N GLY A 91 -0.29 -5.86 5.22
CA GLY A 91 0.92 -6.22 5.92
C GLY A 91 1.77 -4.98 6.25
N TYR A 92 1.13 -3.93 6.79
CA TYR A 92 1.78 -2.67 7.16
C TYR A 92 2.06 -2.61 8.67
N PRO A 93 3.29 -2.27 9.09
CA PRO A 93 3.64 -2.15 10.49
C PRO A 93 3.11 -0.82 11.06
N VAL A 94 2.02 -0.88 11.82
CA VAL A 94 1.39 0.30 12.43
C VAL A 94 1.28 0.10 13.93
N LEU A 95 1.66 1.11 14.71
CA LEU A 95 1.35 1.19 16.14
C LEU A 95 0.19 2.17 16.32
N VAL A 96 -0.90 1.74 16.95
CA VAL A 96 -2.00 2.62 17.36
C VAL A 96 -1.97 2.75 18.88
N ILE A 97 -1.64 3.93 19.39
CA ILE A 97 -1.71 4.25 20.81
C ILE A 97 -3.14 4.65 21.14
N ALA A 98 -3.88 3.76 21.78
CA ALA A 98 -5.27 4.01 22.15
C ALA A 98 -5.34 4.38 23.63
N GLY A 99 -5.78 5.59 23.94
CA GLY A 99 -6.17 5.92 25.30
C GLY A 99 -7.32 5.01 25.75
N ASP A 100 -7.34 4.61 27.01
CA ASP A 100 -8.38 3.76 27.57
C ASP A 100 -8.90 4.32 28.90
N THR A 101 -10.12 3.93 29.25
CA THR A 101 -10.76 4.37 30.48
C THR A 101 -10.04 3.79 31.70
N SER A 102 -9.97 4.57 32.78
CA SER A 102 -9.42 4.05 34.04
C SER A 102 -10.22 2.84 34.51
N ARG A 103 -9.52 1.80 34.99
CA ARG A 103 -10.16 0.61 35.56
C ARG A 103 -11.01 0.94 36.80
N ALA A 104 -10.76 2.07 37.45
CA ALA A 104 -11.56 2.56 38.57
C ALA A 104 -12.89 3.18 38.11
N GLU A 105 -13.00 3.59 36.84
CA GLU A 105 -14.15 4.28 36.27
C GLU A 105 -15.01 3.36 35.39
N GLY A 106 -15.59 2.32 36.00
CA GLY A 106 -16.32 1.28 35.26
C GLY A 106 -17.51 1.76 34.40
N MET A 107 -18.07 2.94 34.68
CA MET A 107 -19.25 3.51 33.99
C MET A 107 -18.91 4.70 33.07
N HIS A 108 -17.64 4.87 32.69
CA HIS A 108 -17.25 5.93 31.76
C HIS A 108 -17.96 5.77 30.41
N LEU A 109 -18.52 6.86 29.86
CA LEU A 109 -19.35 6.83 28.65
C LEU A 109 -18.64 6.22 27.43
N GLN A 110 -17.33 6.42 27.35
CA GLN A 110 -16.48 5.94 26.25
C GLN A 110 -15.79 4.60 26.56
N ASN A 111 -16.16 3.94 27.67
CA ASN A 111 -15.65 2.60 28.01
C ASN A 111 -16.26 1.57 27.05
N ILE A 112 -15.44 1.07 26.13
CA ILE A 112 -15.82 -0.02 25.22
C ILE A 112 -14.82 -1.16 25.36
N PRO A 113 -15.21 -2.40 25.04
CA PRO A 113 -14.30 -3.54 25.04
C PRO A 113 -13.31 -3.43 23.87
N GLN A 114 -12.26 -2.60 24.01
CA GLN A 114 -11.33 -2.26 22.92
C GLN A 114 -10.67 -3.50 22.32
N ARG A 115 -10.26 -4.45 23.17
CA ARG A 115 -9.66 -5.72 22.72
C ARG A 115 -10.60 -6.49 21.79
N GLU A 116 -11.87 -6.58 22.15
CA GLU A 116 -12.91 -7.29 21.42
C GLU A 116 -13.29 -6.59 20.11
N VAL A 117 -13.04 -5.28 20.00
CA VAL A 117 -13.15 -4.53 18.73
C VAL A 117 -11.92 -4.76 17.84
N VAL A 118 -10.72 -4.80 18.42
CA VAL A 118 -9.46 -4.85 17.68
C VAL A 118 -9.14 -6.25 17.17
N VAL A 119 -9.23 -7.28 18.01
CA VAL A 119 -8.78 -8.64 17.66
C VAL A 119 -9.47 -9.20 16.40
N PRO A 120 -10.78 -9.01 16.17
CA PRO A 120 -11.45 -9.47 14.95
C PRO A 120 -10.91 -8.86 13.65
N THR A 121 -10.27 -7.69 13.71
CA THR A 121 -9.63 -7.08 12.53
C THR A 121 -8.37 -7.84 12.07
N GLY A 122 -7.83 -8.72 12.92
CA GLY A 122 -6.55 -9.39 12.74
C GLY A 122 -5.36 -8.61 13.32
N ALA A 123 -5.59 -7.38 13.77
CA ALA A 123 -4.62 -6.58 14.52
C ALA A 123 -4.38 -7.20 15.91
N GLU A 124 -3.21 -6.90 16.48
CA GLU A 124 -2.88 -7.31 17.84
C GLU A 124 -3.35 -6.26 18.84
N TYR A 125 -3.94 -6.67 19.96
CA TYR A 125 -4.21 -5.79 21.08
C TYR A 125 -3.26 -6.09 22.25
N ARG A 126 -2.61 -5.05 22.77
CA ARG A 126 -1.82 -5.05 23.99
C ARG A 126 -2.27 -3.92 24.89
N GLU A 127 -2.07 -4.09 26.19
CA GLU A 127 -2.34 -3.05 27.18
C GLU A 127 -1.03 -2.75 27.92
N VAL A 128 -0.77 -1.47 28.20
CA VAL A 128 0.31 -1.07 29.09
C VAL A 128 -0.02 -1.55 30.50
N ARG A 129 0.89 -2.31 31.10
CA ARG A 129 0.62 -3.01 32.37
C ARG A 129 0.77 -2.11 33.59
N SER A 130 1.73 -1.18 33.54
CA SER A 130 2.01 -0.23 34.62
C SER A 130 2.79 0.97 34.09
N PRO A 131 2.74 2.13 34.77
CA PRO A 131 3.57 3.28 34.42
C PRO A 131 5.07 2.98 34.38
N GLN A 132 5.58 2.06 35.21
CA GLN A 132 7.01 1.73 35.30
C GLN A 132 7.47 0.83 34.14
N THR A 133 6.59 -0.03 33.61
CA THR A 133 6.92 -1.00 32.54
C THR A 133 6.56 -0.52 31.14
N ALA A 134 5.94 0.64 30.98
CA ALA A 134 5.34 1.05 29.70
C ALA A 134 6.34 1.18 28.56
N ALA A 135 7.58 1.60 28.82
CA ALA A 135 8.66 1.58 27.82
C ALA A 135 8.92 0.17 27.25
N LEU A 136 8.86 -0.87 28.09
CA LEU A 136 9.03 -2.25 27.66
C LEU A 136 7.82 -2.74 26.86
N ASP A 137 6.61 -2.37 27.30
CA ASP A 137 5.37 -2.70 26.60
C ASP A 137 5.33 -2.05 25.20
N LEU A 138 5.72 -0.77 25.11
CA LEU A 138 5.88 -0.04 23.85
C LEU A 138 6.92 -0.69 22.93
N ALA A 139 8.12 -0.99 23.44
CA ALA A 139 9.16 -1.62 22.64
C ALA A 139 8.74 -3.01 22.15
N ALA A 140 7.98 -3.77 22.95
CA ALA A 140 7.43 -5.06 22.54
C ALA A 140 6.31 -4.91 21.50
N ALA A 141 5.45 -3.90 21.62
CA ALA A 141 4.42 -3.59 20.64
C ALA A 141 5.03 -3.20 19.28
N LEU A 142 6.04 -2.33 19.28
CA LEU A 142 6.75 -1.93 18.06
C LEU A 142 7.47 -3.10 17.40
N ARG A 143 8.18 -3.94 18.17
CA ARG A 143 8.78 -5.17 17.64
C ARG A 143 7.73 -6.09 17.00
N SER A 144 6.58 -6.28 17.66
CA SER A 144 5.51 -7.12 17.10
C SER A 144 4.95 -6.55 15.80
N ALA A 145 4.72 -5.23 15.75
CA ALA A 145 4.20 -4.55 14.56
C ALA A 145 5.12 -4.75 13.35
N VAL A 146 6.44 -4.63 13.55
CA VAL A 146 7.45 -4.87 12.51
C VAL A 146 7.54 -6.35 12.14
N SER A 147 7.76 -7.23 13.11
CA SER A 147 8.04 -8.65 12.83
C SER A 147 6.84 -9.38 12.26
N ALA A 148 5.64 -9.11 12.77
CA ALA A 148 4.40 -9.70 12.27
C ALA A 148 3.79 -8.90 11.12
N ARG A 149 4.40 -7.76 10.74
CA ARG A 149 3.97 -6.86 9.66
C ARG A 149 2.47 -6.54 9.75
N ARG A 150 1.98 -6.18 10.93
CA ARG A 150 0.56 -5.88 11.14
C ARG A 150 0.37 -4.78 12.18
N PRO A 151 -0.82 -4.14 12.22
CA PRO A 151 -1.17 -3.22 13.28
C PRO A 151 -1.11 -3.84 14.68
N VAL A 152 -0.58 -3.07 15.63
CA VAL A 152 -0.65 -3.34 17.07
C VAL A 152 -1.32 -2.15 17.72
N VAL A 153 -2.44 -2.39 18.39
CA VAL A 153 -3.11 -1.41 19.24
C VAL A 153 -2.57 -1.57 20.66
N LEU A 154 -2.01 -0.49 21.19
CA LEU A 154 -1.49 -0.40 22.55
C LEU A 154 -2.41 0.48 23.39
N GLY A 155 -3.26 -0.16 24.19
CA GLY A 155 -4.15 0.47 25.14
C GLY A 155 -3.40 1.07 26.33
N ILE A 156 -3.71 2.31 26.71
CA ILE A 156 -3.11 3.03 27.83
C ILE A 156 -4.22 3.54 28.75
N PRO A 157 -4.37 2.98 29.97
CA PRO A 157 -5.32 3.49 30.95
C PRO A 157 -5.08 4.98 31.27
N SER A 158 -6.15 5.76 31.29
CA SER A 158 -6.11 7.21 31.45
C SER A 158 -5.58 7.66 32.81
N ASP A 159 -5.73 6.83 33.85
CA ASP A 159 -5.17 7.06 35.18
C ASP A 159 -3.64 6.97 35.22
N PHE A 160 -3.00 6.48 34.15
CA PHE A 160 -1.54 6.53 34.04
C PHE A 160 -1.04 7.91 33.62
N HIS A 161 -1.85 8.68 32.89
CA HIS A 161 -1.44 10.02 32.50
C HIS A 161 -1.18 10.89 33.72
N GLN A 162 -0.11 11.69 33.66
CA GLN A 162 0.35 12.55 34.77
C GLN A 162 0.76 11.83 36.06
N ALA A 163 0.67 10.49 36.14
CA ALA A 163 1.17 9.74 37.28
C ALA A 163 2.71 9.89 37.36
N GLU A 164 3.21 10.21 38.54
CA GLU A 164 4.65 10.22 38.81
C GLU A 164 5.17 8.78 38.81
N CYS A 165 6.14 8.49 37.94
CA CYS A 165 6.73 7.17 37.87
C CYS A 165 8.25 7.22 37.63
N SER A 166 8.87 6.05 37.81
CA SER A 166 10.22 5.81 37.34
C SER A 166 10.16 4.84 36.16
N MET A 167 10.60 5.29 34.99
CA MET A 167 10.64 4.49 33.76
C MET A 167 12.08 4.41 33.26
N GLU A 168 12.53 3.21 32.91
CA GLU A 168 13.78 3.03 32.15
C GLU A 168 13.47 3.18 30.67
N LEU A 169 14.12 4.13 30.00
CA LEU A 169 13.93 4.30 28.57
C LEU A 169 14.51 3.11 27.82
N PRO A 170 13.84 2.67 26.75
CA PRO A 170 14.36 1.59 25.94
C PRO A 170 15.69 2.03 25.30
N ARG A 171 16.64 1.10 25.20
CA ARG A 171 17.77 1.30 24.30
C ARG A 171 17.26 1.14 22.88
N ALA A 172 17.61 2.07 22.00
CA ALA A 172 17.35 1.95 20.58
C ALA A 172 17.81 0.56 20.12
N THR A 173 16.85 -0.30 19.80
CA THR A 173 17.10 -1.58 19.16
C THR A 173 16.69 -1.34 17.73
N VAL A 174 17.64 -1.39 16.79
CA VAL A 174 17.32 -1.26 15.37
C VAL A 174 16.21 -2.24 15.05
N LEU A 175 15.01 -1.74 14.79
CA LEU A 175 13.82 -2.54 14.47
C LEU A 175 13.87 -2.97 12.99
N GLN A 176 15.05 -3.34 12.47
CA GLN A 176 15.17 -3.87 11.11
C GLN A 176 15.18 -5.39 11.16
N GLY A 177 14.41 -6.01 10.27
CA GLY A 177 14.44 -7.46 10.08
C GLY A 177 15.85 -7.91 9.68
N GLY A 178 16.30 -9.03 10.23
CA GLY A 178 17.55 -9.65 9.77
C GLY A 178 17.41 -10.16 8.33
N VAL A 179 18.54 -10.31 7.64
CA VAL A 179 18.59 -10.95 6.32
C VAL A 179 18.42 -12.45 6.51
N ALA A 180 17.38 -13.03 5.89
CA ALA A 180 17.15 -14.47 5.93
C ALA A 180 18.00 -15.17 4.88
N HIS A 181 18.83 -16.13 5.29
CA HIS A 181 19.62 -16.95 4.38
C HIS A 181 18.90 -18.27 4.08
N PRO A 182 18.92 -18.74 2.82
CA PRO A 182 18.30 -20.00 2.46
C PRO A 182 19.03 -21.20 3.07
N SER A 183 18.30 -22.31 3.25
CA SER A 183 18.94 -23.62 3.40
C SER A 183 19.50 -24.05 2.05
N ARG A 184 20.76 -24.52 2.02
CA ARG A 184 21.39 -25.04 0.80
C ARG A 184 20.56 -26.15 0.16
N ASP A 185 20.04 -27.11 0.94
CA ASP A 185 19.22 -28.21 0.43
C ASP A 185 17.96 -27.71 -0.29
N ALA A 186 17.27 -26.72 0.29
CA ALA A 186 16.06 -26.14 -0.30
C ALA A 186 16.38 -25.37 -1.59
N LEU A 187 17.55 -24.73 -1.64
CA LEU A 187 18.01 -23.99 -2.80
C LEU A 187 18.46 -24.92 -3.93
N GLU A 188 19.10 -26.05 -3.60
CA GLU A 188 19.45 -27.10 -4.55
C GLU A 188 18.20 -27.77 -5.13
N GLU A 189 17.14 -27.97 -4.34
CA GLU A 189 15.84 -28.45 -4.83
C GLU A 189 15.20 -27.44 -5.80
N ALA A 190 15.22 -26.16 -5.46
CA ALA A 190 14.75 -25.08 -6.35
C ALA A 190 15.56 -25.05 -7.66
N ALA A 191 16.89 -25.15 -7.58
CA ALA A 191 17.77 -25.21 -8.75
C ALA A 191 17.46 -26.44 -9.62
N GLY A 192 17.17 -27.60 -9.02
CA GLY A 192 16.74 -28.80 -9.74
C GLY A 192 15.46 -28.58 -10.55
N VAL A 193 14.47 -27.88 -9.99
CA VAL A 193 13.25 -27.49 -10.72
C VAL A 193 13.57 -26.54 -11.87
N ILE A 194 14.46 -25.56 -11.66
CA ILE A 194 14.88 -24.62 -12.71
C ILE A 194 15.57 -25.35 -13.86
N ILE A 195 16.51 -26.24 -13.57
CA ILE A 195 17.26 -27.02 -14.57
C ILE A 195 16.33 -27.92 -15.39
N GLY A 196 15.29 -28.47 -14.77
CA GLY A 196 14.29 -29.30 -15.45
C GLY A 196 13.28 -28.52 -16.30
N SER A 197 13.24 -27.18 -16.19
CA SER A 197 12.27 -26.34 -16.88
C SER A 197 12.74 -25.93 -18.28
N SER A 198 11.81 -25.89 -19.24
CA SER A 198 12.10 -25.38 -20.59
C SER A 198 11.66 -23.93 -20.75
N ARG A 199 10.67 -23.46 -19.98
CA ARG A 199 10.08 -22.12 -20.06
C ARG A 199 9.90 -21.53 -18.65
N PRO A 200 10.98 -21.28 -17.91
CA PRO A 200 10.92 -20.66 -16.60
C PRO A 200 10.46 -19.20 -16.71
N LEU A 201 9.62 -18.75 -15.78
CA LEU A 201 9.20 -17.36 -15.66
C LEU A 201 9.40 -16.88 -14.23
N LEU A 202 10.03 -15.72 -14.07
CA LEU A 202 10.26 -15.08 -12.78
C LEU A 202 9.09 -14.14 -12.45
N ILE A 203 8.54 -14.24 -11.25
CA ILE A 203 7.52 -13.34 -10.70
C ILE A 203 8.07 -12.64 -9.46
N ALA A 204 8.20 -11.33 -9.51
CA ALA A 204 8.64 -10.53 -8.35
C ALA A 204 7.46 -9.85 -7.64
N GLY A 205 7.41 -9.98 -6.32
CA GLY A 205 6.46 -9.28 -5.47
C GLY A 205 7.04 -8.11 -4.70
N ARG A 206 6.25 -7.55 -3.78
CA ARG A 206 6.68 -6.46 -2.88
C ARG A 206 7.94 -6.83 -2.09
N GLY A 207 8.06 -8.08 -1.65
CA GLY A 207 9.20 -8.55 -0.86
C GLY A 207 10.53 -8.61 -1.65
N ALA A 208 10.47 -8.48 -2.98
CA ALA A 208 11.64 -8.42 -3.85
C ALA A 208 12.10 -6.98 -4.16
N GLY A 209 11.55 -5.96 -3.49
CA GLY A 209 11.81 -4.56 -3.79
C GLY A 209 13.30 -4.16 -3.80
N ALA A 210 14.12 -4.75 -2.92
CA ALA A 210 15.56 -4.48 -2.85
C ALA A 210 16.41 -5.47 -3.68
N ALA A 211 15.79 -6.39 -4.42
CA ALA A 211 16.45 -7.51 -5.09
C ALA A 211 16.49 -7.37 -6.62
N GLU A 212 16.19 -6.18 -7.16
CA GLU A 212 16.07 -5.97 -8.61
C GLU A 212 17.31 -6.43 -9.38
N GLU A 213 18.51 -5.98 -8.98
CA GLU A 213 19.76 -6.34 -9.66
C GLU A 213 20.02 -7.86 -9.63
N ALA A 214 19.89 -8.49 -8.47
CA ALA A 214 20.11 -9.93 -8.31
C ALA A 214 19.09 -10.78 -9.09
N LEU A 215 17.82 -10.36 -9.12
CA LEU A 215 16.77 -11.05 -9.86
C LEU A 215 16.90 -10.86 -11.36
N THR A 216 17.36 -9.68 -11.83
CA THR A 216 17.71 -9.47 -13.24
C THR A 216 18.84 -10.40 -13.65
N ALA A 217 19.91 -10.49 -12.85
CA ALA A 217 21.03 -11.39 -13.12
C ALA A 217 20.57 -12.87 -13.19
N LEU A 218 19.72 -13.30 -12.25
CA LEU A 218 19.13 -14.64 -12.28
C LEU A 218 18.26 -14.86 -13.54
N ALA A 219 17.37 -13.92 -13.86
CA ALA A 219 16.47 -14.01 -15.01
C ALA A 219 17.24 -14.13 -16.33
N GLU A 220 18.31 -13.34 -16.50
CA GLU A 220 19.22 -13.43 -17.64
C GLU A 220 19.95 -14.77 -17.68
N ARG A 221 20.46 -15.22 -16.53
CA ARG A 221 21.21 -16.46 -16.40
C ARG A 221 20.40 -17.70 -16.78
N ILE A 222 19.12 -17.74 -16.43
CA ILE A 222 18.24 -18.87 -16.71
C ILE A 222 17.44 -18.70 -18.01
N GLY A 223 17.50 -17.52 -18.63
CA GLY A 223 16.70 -17.21 -19.81
C GLY A 223 15.21 -17.11 -19.52
N ALA A 224 14.83 -16.54 -18.37
CA ALA A 224 13.45 -16.34 -17.96
C ALA A 224 12.95 -14.91 -18.28
N PRO A 225 11.75 -14.76 -18.85
CA PRO A 225 11.00 -13.51 -18.80
C PRO A 225 10.61 -13.14 -17.37
N ILE A 226 10.33 -11.86 -17.15
CA ILE A 226 10.00 -11.33 -15.82
C ILE A 226 8.57 -10.79 -15.83
N ALA A 227 7.79 -11.16 -14.82
CA ALA A 227 6.53 -10.53 -14.48
C ALA A 227 6.59 -10.00 -13.04
N THR A 228 5.66 -9.12 -12.68
CA THR A 228 5.51 -8.67 -11.29
C THR A 228 4.14 -9.03 -10.76
N THR A 229 4.01 -9.14 -9.44
CA THR A 229 2.70 -8.92 -8.81
C THR A 229 2.32 -7.44 -8.91
N LEU A 230 1.06 -7.08 -8.65
CA LEU A 230 0.63 -5.68 -8.57
C LEU A 230 1.54 -4.84 -7.65
N ARG A 231 1.90 -5.38 -6.47
CA ARG A 231 2.72 -4.67 -5.48
C ARG A 231 4.23 -4.77 -5.74
N GLY A 232 4.64 -5.44 -6.82
CA GLY A 232 6.00 -5.39 -7.36
C GLY A 232 6.15 -4.40 -8.52
N LYS A 233 5.08 -3.68 -8.88
CA LYS A 233 5.10 -2.62 -9.91
C LYS A 233 6.21 -1.60 -9.61
N GLY A 234 6.90 -1.17 -10.65
CA GLY A 234 8.08 -0.31 -10.57
C GLY A 234 9.40 -1.07 -10.68
N LEU A 235 9.43 -2.38 -10.44
CA LEU A 235 10.63 -3.19 -10.71
C LEU A 235 10.81 -3.45 -12.20
N PHE A 236 12.06 -3.59 -12.63
CA PHE A 236 12.49 -4.06 -13.94
C PHE A 236 12.01 -3.20 -15.12
N GLN A 237 11.74 -1.91 -14.91
CA GLN A 237 11.21 -1.03 -15.96
C GLN A 237 12.15 -0.95 -17.19
N ALA A 238 13.46 -1.08 -16.97
CA ALA A 238 14.47 -1.11 -18.01
C ALA A 238 14.63 -2.50 -18.68
N ASP A 239 14.05 -3.57 -18.12
CA ASP A 239 14.19 -4.91 -18.67
C ASP A 239 13.29 -5.08 -19.92
N PRO A 240 13.85 -5.46 -21.07
CA PRO A 240 13.09 -5.59 -22.32
C PRO A 240 12.12 -6.79 -22.31
N CYS A 241 12.28 -7.72 -21.39
CA CYS A 241 11.45 -8.91 -21.19
C CYS A 241 10.62 -8.84 -19.90
N LEU A 242 10.44 -7.64 -19.31
CA LEU A 242 9.37 -7.39 -18.35
C LEU A 242 8.01 -7.40 -19.07
N VAL A 243 7.27 -8.50 -18.94
CA VAL A 243 5.98 -8.70 -19.62
C VAL A 243 4.83 -7.95 -18.97
N GLY A 244 4.98 -7.53 -17.71
CA GLY A 244 4.00 -6.74 -16.96
C GLY A 244 3.51 -7.44 -15.69
N ILE A 245 2.33 -7.02 -15.23
CA ILE A 245 1.70 -7.56 -14.01
C ILE A 245 1.06 -8.93 -14.33
N CYS A 246 1.15 -9.88 -13.42
CA CYS A 246 0.47 -11.18 -13.54
C CYS A 246 -0.96 -11.17 -12.95
N GLY A 247 -1.75 -12.17 -13.32
CA GLY A 247 -3.08 -12.38 -12.76
C GLY A 247 -4.18 -11.57 -13.44
N THR A 248 -5.17 -11.12 -12.67
CA THR A 248 -6.36 -10.41 -13.16
C THR A 248 -6.08 -9.03 -13.79
N LEU A 249 -4.84 -8.55 -13.70
CA LEU A 249 -4.37 -7.28 -14.29
C LEU A 249 -3.39 -7.50 -15.43
N ALA A 250 -3.22 -8.74 -15.88
CA ALA A 250 -2.29 -9.08 -16.95
C ALA A 250 -2.73 -8.48 -18.28
N ASN A 251 -1.78 -7.85 -18.97
CA ASN A 251 -1.96 -7.50 -20.37
C ASN A 251 -1.85 -8.77 -21.25
N PRO A 252 -2.25 -8.71 -22.53
CA PRO A 252 -2.20 -9.86 -23.43
C PRO A 252 -0.82 -10.53 -23.54
N VAL A 253 0.27 -9.75 -23.52
CA VAL A 253 1.65 -10.28 -23.58
C VAL A 253 1.99 -11.06 -22.31
N ALA A 254 1.66 -10.52 -21.14
CA ALA A 254 1.83 -11.19 -19.85
C ALA A 254 1.00 -12.48 -19.78
N SER A 255 -0.28 -12.41 -20.13
CA SER A 255 -1.19 -13.56 -20.12
C SER A 255 -0.69 -14.70 -21.00
N GLU A 256 -0.32 -14.42 -22.26
CA GLU A 256 0.20 -15.44 -23.17
C GLU A 256 1.54 -16.02 -22.68
N THR A 257 2.44 -15.17 -22.18
CA THR A 257 3.75 -15.62 -21.72
C THR A 257 3.61 -16.50 -20.48
N ILE A 258 2.81 -16.10 -19.49
CA ILE A 258 2.57 -16.89 -18.29
C ILE A 258 1.85 -18.19 -18.64
N ALA A 259 0.86 -18.18 -19.53
CA ALA A 259 0.18 -19.40 -19.97
C ALA A 259 1.17 -20.42 -20.58
N ARG A 260 2.16 -19.94 -21.33
CA ARG A 260 3.17 -20.79 -21.98
C ARG A 260 4.28 -21.29 -21.05
N SER A 261 4.47 -20.72 -19.86
CA SER A 261 5.52 -21.18 -18.95
C SER A 261 5.26 -22.61 -18.46
N ASP A 262 6.31 -23.33 -18.06
CA ASP A 262 6.22 -24.62 -17.37
C ASP A 262 6.71 -24.55 -15.91
N CYS A 263 7.36 -23.45 -15.55
CA CYS A 263 7.84 -23.18 -14.20
C CYS A 263 7.64 -21.70 -13.83
N LEU A 264 7.20 -21.45 -12.59
CA LEU A 264 7.08 -20.13 -11.99
C LEU A 264 8.04 -20.01 -10.80
N LEU A 265 8.89 -18.99 -10.82
CA LEU A 265 9.82 -18.65 -9.74
C LEU A 265 9.35 -17.37 -9.06
N VAL A 266 8.78 -17.49 -7.88
CA VAL A 266 8.06 -16.40 -7.21
C VAL A 266 8.92 -15.88 -6.06
N PHE A 267 9.36 -14.62 -6.13
CA PHE A 267 10.20 -13.99 -5.12
C PHE A 267 9.44 -12.89 -4.39
N GLY A 268 9.29 -13.04 -3.06
CA GLY A 268 8.67 -12.04 -2.19
C GLY A 268 7.23 -11.67 -2.58
N GLY A 269 6.51 -12.61 -3.20
CA GLY A 269 5.18 -12.43 -3.77
C GLY A 269 4.17 -13.41 -3.18
N ALA A 270 3.00 -12.89 -2.82
CA ALA A 270 1.87 -13.72 -2.42
C ALA A 270 1.09 -14.19 -3.65
N LEU A 271 0.90 -15.51 -3.77
CA LEU A 271 0.11 -16.14 -4.84
C LEU A 271 -1.40 -16.03 -4.56
N THR A 272 -1.90 -14.81 -4.36
CA THR A 272 -3.33 -14.58 -4.09
C THR A 272 -4.21 -15.00 -5.27
N SER A 273 -5.51 -15.16 -5.05
CA SER A 273 -6.47 -15.44 -6.13
C SER A 273 -6.49 -14.36 -7.24
N LEU A 274 -6.09 -13.11 -6.93
CA LEU A 274 -5.94 -12.07 -7.95
C LEU A 274 -4.66 -12.26 -8.75
N THR A 275 -3.56 -12.61 -8.08
CA THR A 275 -2.24 -12.85 -8.69
C THR A 275 -2.22 -14.09 -9.57
N THR A 276 -2.94 -15.15 -9.19
CA THR A 276 -2.92 -16.45 -9.87
C THR A 276 -4.13 -16.72 -10.75
N LEU A 277 -5.03 -15.74 -10.91
CA LEU A 277 -6.33 -15.94 -11.57
C LEU A 277 -7.08 -17.14 -10.96
N LYS A 278 -7.30 -17.10 -9.64
CA LYS A 278 -7.93 -18.17 -8.84
C LYS A 278 -7.23 -19.55 -8.95
N GLY A 279 -5.94 -19.56 -9.29
CA GLY A 279 -5.13 -20.77 -9.39
C GLY A 279 -4.90 -21.24 -10.82
N GLU A 280 -5.65 -20.72 -11.80
CA GLU A 280 -5.54 -21.10 -13.22
C GLU A 280 -4.11 -20.91 -13.76
N LEU A 281 -3.42 -19.85 -13.33
CA LEU A 281 -2.04 -19.60 -13.77
C LEU A 281 -1.02 -20.59 -13.22
N LEU A 282 -1.38 -21.43 -12.24
CA LEU A 282 -0.48 -22.43 -11.65
C LEU A 282 -0.68 -23.83 -12.26
N GLU A 283 -1.77 -24.05 -13.01
CA GLU A 283 -2.12 -25.36 -13.52
C GLU A 283 -1.05 -25.91 -14.49
N GLY A 284 -0.62 -27.15 -14.24
CA GLY A 284 0.38 -27.83 -15.07
C GLY A 284 1.80 -27.27 -15.00
N LYS A 285 2.10 -26.42 -14.01
CA LYS A 285 3.40 -25.77 -13.84
C LYS A 285 4.04 -26.16 -12.52
N ARG A 286 5.38 -26.16 -12.50
CA ARG A 286 6.16 -26.26 -11.27
C ARG A 286 6.31 -24.89 -10.62
N VAL A 287 6.06 -24.77 -9.32
CA VAL A 287 6.09 -23.49 -8.60
C VAL A 287 7.16 -23.54 -7.52
N VAL A 288 8.14 -22.65 -7.63
CA VAL A 288 9.12 -22.35 -6.59
C VAL A 288 8.71 -21.01 -5.97
N GLN A 289 8.53 -20.97 -4.65
CA GLN A 289 8.20 -19.75 -3.93
C GLN A 289 9.30 -19.45 -2.90
N ILE A 290 9.88 -18.25 -2.99
CA ILE A 290 10.87 -17.72 -2.06
C ILE A 290 10.24 -16.55 -1.29
N ASP A 291 10.22 -16.63 0.04
CA ASP A 291 9.74 -15.55 0.90
C ASP A 291 10.50 -15.53 2.23
N VAL A 292 10.59 -14.37 2.87
CA VAL A 292 11.20 -14.25 4.21
C VAL A 292 10.28 -14.77 5.31
N ASP A 293 8.96 -14.79 5.07
CA ASP A 293 7.96 -15.32 5.97
C ASP A 293 7.62 -16.77 5.62
N SER A 294 8.02 -17.72 6.47
CA SER A 294 7.67 -19.13 6.33
C SER A 294 6.16 -19.39 6.25
N GLY A 295 5.34 -18.53 6.90
CA GLY A 295 3.89 -18.64 6.86
C GLY A 295 3.25 -18.13 5.56
N ALA A 296 4.02 -17.49 4.68
CA ALA A 296 3.56 -17.06 3.36
C ALA A 296 3.68 -18.17 2.30
N LEU A 297 4.61 -19.11 2.49
CA LEU A 297 4.86 -20.22 1.58
C LEU A 297 3.65 -21.14 1.51
N GLY A 298 3.11 -21.34 0.30
CA GLY A 298 1.95 -22.23 0.09
C GLY A 298 0.63 -21.76 0.73
N ARG A 299 0.57 -20.55 1.29
CA ARG A 299 -0.58 -20.05 2.07
C ARG A 299 -1.88 -19.96 1.26
N HIS A 300 -1.76 -19.62 -0.02
CA HIS A 300 -2.92 -19.40 -0.90
C HIS A 300 -3.17 -20.59 -1.82
N PHE A 301 -2.11 -21.13 -2.43
CA PHE A 301 -2.13 -22.31 -3.26
C PHE A 301 -0.89 -23.16 -2.97
N PRO A 302 -0.94 -24.48 -3.15
CA PRO A 302 0.22 -25.35 -3.01
C PRO A 302 1.37 -24.92 -3.92
N VAL A 303 2.61 -25.12 -3.45
CA VAL A 303 3.84 -24.89 -4.20
C VAL A 303 4.68 -26.16 -4.17
N ASP A 304 5.50 -26.38 -5.21
CA ASP A 304 6.36 -27.56 -5.28
C ASP A 304 7.59 -27.41 -4.38
N VAL A 305 8.17 -26.21 -4.33
CA VAL A 305 9.34 -25.90 -3.50
C VAL A 305 9.13 -24.57 -2.80
N GLY A 306 9.25 -24.55 -1.48
CA GLY A 306 9.21 -23.33 -0.66
C GLY A 306 10.57 -23.06 -0.03
N VAL A 307 11.11 -21.86 -0.21
CA VAL A 307 12.41 -21.44 0.35
C VAL A 307 12.21 -20.24 1.26
N VAL A 308 12.63 -20.36 2.52
CA VAL A 308 12.64 -19.24 3.47
C VAL A 308 13.94 -18.46 3.28
N ALA A 309 13.89 -17.31 2.62
CA ALA A 309 15.06 -16.49 2.35
C ALA A 309 14.71 -15.06 1.92
N ASP A 310 15.69 -14.17 2.07
CA ASP A 310 15.71 -12.90 1.35
C ASP A 310 15.78 -13.15 -0.16
N ALA A 311 15.01 -12.37 -0.93
CA ALA A 311 14.89 -12.56 -2.37
C ALA A 311 16.21 -12.33 -3.12
N GLY A 312 17.01 -11.35 -2.71
CA GLY A 312 18.29 -11.02 -3.34
C GLY A 312 19.35 -12.08 -3.02
N VAL A 313 19.43 -12.50 -1.75
CA VAL A 313 20.34 -13.58 -1.32
C VAL A 313 20.03 -14.88 -2.05
N ALA A 314 18.77 -15.31 -2.06
CA ALA A 314 18.38 -16.53 -2.76
C ALA A 314 18.66 -16.46 -4.26
N ALA A 315 18.43 -15.31 -4.89
CA ALA A 315 18.71 -15.14 -6.31
C ALA A 315 20.21 -15.24 -6.64
N ALA A 316 21.06 -14.60 -5.84
CA ALA A 316 22.52 -14.66 -6.00
C ALA A 316 23.05 -16.08 -5.81
N GLU A 317 22.65 -16.77 -4.73
CA GLU A 317 23.10 -18.13 -4.46
C GLU A 317 22.55 -19.14 -5.50
N LEU A 318 21.35 -18.91 -6.06
CA LEU A 318 20.85 -19.73 -7.17
C LEU A 318 21.71 -19.60 -8.42
N VAL A 319 22.19 -18.39 -8.75
CA VAL A 319 23.11 -18.19 -9.89
C VAL A 319 24.37 -19.02 -9.69
N GLU A 320 24.97 -19.01 -8.50
CA GLU A 320 26.16 -19.81 -8.18
C GLU A 320 25.92 -21.31 -8.37
N ILE A 321 24.83 -21.84 -7.82
CA ILE A 321 24.46 -23.27 -7.95
C ILE A 321 24.26 -23.66 -9.43
N LEU A 322 23.59 -22.80 -10.20
CA LEU A 322 23.32 -23.04 -11.62
C LEU A 322 24.60 -23.02 -12.47
N ASP A 323 25.58 -22.19 -12.10
CA ASP A 323 26.90 -22.15 -12.72
C ASP A 323 27.74 -23.39 -12.41
N GLU A 324 27.77 -23.81 -11.14
CA GLU A 324 28.43 -25.06 -10.73
C GLU A 324 27.85 -26.28 -11.46
N ALA A 325 26.54 -26.30 -11.67
CA ALA A 325 25.84 -27.36 -12.39
C ALA A 325 26.03 -27.30 -13.93
N GLY A 326 26.61 -26.23 -14.47
CA GLY A 326 26.72 -26.03 -15.92
C GLY A 326 25.35 -25.95 -16.61
N ALA A 327 24.33 -25.45 -15.91
CA ALA A 327 22.95 -25.40 -16.40
C ALA A 327 22.83 -24.48 -17.63
N ARG A 328 22.18 -24.95 -18.69
CA ARG A 328 21.95 -24.16 -19.90
C ARG A 328 20.77 -23.20 -19.69
N ALA A 329 20.91 -21.98 -20.19
CA ALA A 329 19.80 -21.03 -20.23
C ALA A 329 18.67 -21.51 -21.16
N SER A 330 17.43 -21.20 -20.79
CA SER A 330 16.27 -21.33 -21.67
C SER A 330 16.31 -20.28 -22.79
N ASN A 331 15.61 -20.57 -23.90
CA ASN A 331 15.35 -19.59 -24.97
C ASN A 331 14.00 -18.86 -24.78
N PHE A 332 13.39 -18.94 -23.59
CA PHE A 332 12.08 -18.36 -23.35
C PHE A 332 12.13 -16.82 -23.24
N ARG A 333 13.17 -16.28 -22.57
CA ARG A 333 13.64 -14.91 -22.74
C ARG A 333 14.30 -14.80 -24.12
N SER A 334 13.73 -13.97 -25.01
CA SER A 334 14.17 -13.88 -26.40
C SER A 334 13.95 -12.49 -26.98
N GLU A 335 14.69 -12.14 -28.03
CA GLU A 335 14.48 -10.90 -28.77
C GLU A 335 13.06 -10.78 -29.36
N ALA A 336 12.45 -11.92 -29.72
CA ALA A 336 11.08 -11.94 -30.23
C ALA A 336 10.07 -11.52 -29.15
N LEU A 337 10.25 -12.00 -27.91
CA LEU A 337 9.45 -11.56 -26.78
C LEU A 337 9.69 -10.08 -26.47
N ALA A 338 10.94 -9.64 -26.46
CA ALA A 338 11.29 -8.24 -26.22
C ALA A 338 10.61 -7.30 -27.22
N ARG A 339 10.61 -7.65 -28.52
CA ARG A 339 9.90 -6.87 -29.55
C ARG A 339 8.39 -6.83 -29.30
N LYS A 340 7.79 -7.95 -28.89
CA LYS A 340 6.35 -8.02 -28.59
C LYS A 340 5.98 -7.16 -27.37
N VAL A 341 6.82 -7.15 -26.33
CA VAL A 341 6.64 -6.28 -25.16
C VAL A 341 6.71 -4.81 -25.58
N GLU A 342 7.71 -4.42 -26.37
CA GLU A 342 7.86 -3.01 -26.79
C GLU A 342 6.74 -2.57 -27.75
N GLU A 343 6.29 -3.44 -28.65
CA GLU A 343 5.14 -3.18 -29.51
C GLU A 343 3.87 -2.92 -28.69
N PHE A 344 3.58 -3.77 -27.72
CA PHE A 344 2.45 -3.57 -26.81
C PHE A 344 2.57 -2.24 -26.05
N ARG A 345 3.75 -1.94 -25.47
CA ARG A 345 3.97 -0.66 -24.75
C ARG A 345 3.78 0.56 -25.66
N ARG A 346 4.17 0.46 -26.94
CA ARG A 346 3.98 1.52 -27.93
C ARG A 346 2.50 1.74 -28.26
N GLU A 347 1.75 0.65 -28.45
CA GLU A 347 0.30 0.71 -28.72
C GLU A 347 -0.46 1.29 -27.52
N ASP A 348 -0.15 0.83 -26.31
CA ASP A 348 -0.72 1.32 -25.05
C ASP A 348 -0.48 2.83 -24.88
N ARG A 349 0.75 3.32 -25.16
CA ARG A 349 1.06 4.75 -25.15
C ARG A 349 0.34 5.54 -26.25
N ALA A 350 0.07 4.94 -27.41
CA ALA A 350 -0.63 5.62 -28.51
C ALA A 350 -2.12 5.84 -28.19
N ALA A 351 -2.74 4.95 -27.41
CA ALA A 351 -4.11 5.12 -26.93
C ALA A 351 -4.31 6.38 -26.07
N ALA A 352 -3.24 6.97 -25.55
CA ALA A 352 -3.26 8.21 -24.76
C ALA A 352 -3.46 9.51 -25.57
N GLN A 353 -3.39 9.45 -26.91
CA GLN A 353 -3.36 10.63 -27.78
C GLN A 353 -4.69 10.93 -28.50
N ASP A 354 -5.80 10.32 -28.07
CA ASP A 354 -7.12 10.58 -28.64
C ASP A 354 -7.71 11.89 -28.10
N ASP A 355 -7.99 12.85 -28.98
CA ASP A 355 -8.66 14.13 -28.68
C ASP A 355 -10.21 14.01 -28.71
N GLY A 356 -10.75 12.79 -28.75
CA GLY A 356 -12.18 12.47 -28.68
C GLY A 356 -12.84 12.79 -27.32
N PRO A 357 -13.95 12.13 -26.95
CA PRO A 357 -14.50 12.23 -25.60
C PRO A 357 -13.48 11.82 -24.53
N LEU A 358 -13.62 12.34 -23.30
CA LEU A 358 -12.79 11.90 -22.17
C LEU A 358 -13.07 10.42 -21.88
N THR A 359 -12.17 9.54 -22.30
CA THR A 359 -12.20 8.12 -21.94
C THR A 359 -11.39 7.90 -20.67
N LEU A 360 -11.80 6.91 -19.86
CA LEU A 360 -11.06 6.55 -18.64
C LEU A 360 -9.58 6.26 -18.95
N THR A 361 -9.32 5.43 -19.97
CA THR A 361 -7.97 5.04 -20.39
C THR A 361 -7.12 6.25 -20.76
N GLY A 362 -7.63 7.14 -21.63
CA GLY A 362 -6.89 8.34 -22.04
C GLY A 362 -6.61 9.29 -20.89
N VAL A 363 -7.60 9.47 -19.98
CA VAL A 363 -7.45 10.29 -18.77
C VAL A 363 -6.36 9.70 -17.88
N LEU A 364 -6.36 8.39 -17.64
CA LEU A 364 -5.35 7.74 -16.79
C LEU A 364 -3.95 7.85 -17.38
N HIS A 365 -3.78 7.75 -18.70
CA HIS A 365 -2.47 7.99 -19.32
C HIS A 365 -2.01 9.44 -19.16
N ARG A 366 -2.90 10.42 -19.32
CA ARG A 366 -2.56 11.83 -19.09
C ARG A 366 -2.19 12.09 -17.62
N VAL A 367 -2.95 11.49 -16.69
CA VAL A 367 -2.69 11.54 -15.25
C VAL A 367 -1.37 10.85 -14.90
N ASN A 368 -1.00 9.76 -15.56
CA ASN A 368 0.28 9.06 -15.36
C ASN A 368 1.49 9.95 -15.65
N HIS A 369 1.33 11.01 -16.45
CA HIS A 369 2.38 11.98 -16.77
C HIS A 369 2.16 13.35 -16.12
N LEU A 370 1.13 13.48 -15.28
CA LEU A 370 0.75 14.75 -14.66
C LEU A 370 1.76 15.23 -13.62
N VAL A 371 2.38 14.28 -12.91
CA VAL A 371 3.42 14.54 -11.92
C VAL A 371 4.61 13.61 -12.16
N ASP A 372 5.77 14.00 -11.63
CA ASP A 372 7.04 13.29 -11.80
C ASP A 372 6.91 11.77 -11.49
N PRO A 373 7.55 10.87 -12.25
CA PRO A 373 7.55 9.44 -11.97
C PRO A 373 8.11 9.06 -10.59
N ASP A 374 9.01 9.86 -10.02
CA ASP A 374 9.45 9.76 -8.63
C ASP A 374 8.40 10.36 -7.67
N ARG A 375 7.22 9.74 -7.68
CA ARG A 375 6.06 10.10 -6.85
C ARG A 375 5.68 8.96 -5.93
N SER A 376 4.96 9.27 -4.87
CA SER A 376 4.14 8.27 -4.19
C SER A 376 2.81 8.11 -4.91
N LEU A 377 2.23 6.90 -4.88
CA LEU A 377 0.95 6.59 -5.55
C LEU A 377 0.00 5.85 -4.60
N CYS A 378 -1.23 6.35 -4.51
CA CYS A 378 -2.36 5.68 -3.85
C CYS A 378 -3.53 5.59 -4.83
N ILE A 379 -4.20 4.44 -4.91
CA ILE A 379 -5.34 4.23 -5.80
C ILE A 379 -6.48 3.66 -4.96
N ASP A 380 -7.63 4.33 -4.99
CA ASP A 380 -8.83 3.93 -4.27
C ASP A 380 -9.64 2.85 -4.99
N GLY A 381 -10.65 2.33 -4.29
CA GLY A 381 -11.58 1.34 -4.80
C GLY A 381 -12.64 1.99 -5.66
N GLY A 382 -13.00 1.30 -6.74
CA GLY A 382 -14.02 1.74 -7.67
C GLY A 382 -13.86 1.02 -9.01
N ARG A 383 -14.84 1.19 -9.90
CA ARG A 383 -14.79 0.59 -11.25
C ARG A 383 -13.53 1.00 -12.02
N PHE A 384 -13.11 2.27 -11.89
CA PHE A 384 -11.90 2.80 -12.51
C PHE A 384 -10.60 2.10 -12.06
N SER A 385 -10.60 1.48 -10.87
CA SER A 385 -9.37 1.00 -10.23
C SER A 385 -8.66 -0.06 -11.05
N HIS A 386 -9.39 -0.91 -11.80
CA HIS A 386 -8.77 -1.96 -12.63
C HIS A 386 -7.82 -1.37 -13.70
N GLU A 387 -8.29 -0.37 -14.45
CA GLU A 387 -7.43 0.32 -15.43
C GLU A 387 -6.36 1.17 -14.75
N ALA A 388 -6.71 1.88 -13.66
CA ALA A 388 -5.76 2.72 -12.95
C ALA A 388 -4.57 1.92 -12.40
N LEU A 389 -4.81 0.71 -11.88
CA LEU A 389 -3.78 -0.20 -11.39
C LEU A 389 -2.86 -0.72 -12.50
N ARG A 390 -3.36 -0.79 -13.74
CA ARG A 390 -2.55 -1.17 -14.91
C ARG A 390 -1.70 0.00 -15.39
N ILE A 391 -2.33 1.16 -15.64
CA ILE A 391 -1.76 2.31 -16.34
C ILE A 391 -0.87 3.18 -15.46
N LEU A 392 -1.25 3.39 -14.20
CA LEU A 392 -0.51 4.28 -13.30
C LEU A 392 0.71 3.56 -12.74
N ASP A 393 1.88 4.17 -12.95
CA ASP A 393 3.17 3.60 -12.56
C ASP A 393 3.90 4.42 -11.48
N VAL A 394 4.92 3.79 -10.92
CA VAL A 394 5.85 4.36 -9.94
C VAL A 394 7.28 3.95 -10.30
N ALA A 395 8.25 4.77 -9.91
CA ALA A 395 9.67 4.47 -10.13
C ALA A 395 10.19 3.27 -9.29
N HIS A 396 9.53 2.94 -8.18
CA HIS A 396 9.94 1.85 -7.29
C HIS A 396 8.75 1.30 -6.48
N PRO A 397 8.69 0.01 -6.13
CA PRO A 397 7.57 -0.57 -5.37
C PRO A 397 7.26 0.11 -4.03
N SER A 398 8.29 0.61 -3.33
CA SER A 398 8.08 1.33 -2.06
C SER A 398 7.31 2.63 -2.26
N HIS A 399 7.22 3.16 -3.47
CA HIS A 399 6.46 4.37 -3.73
C HIS A 399 4.97 4.10 -3.93
N TYR A 400 4.56 2.83 -4.07
CA TYR A 400 3.16 2.45 -4.22
C TYR A 400 2.54 2.05 -2.88
N ALA A 401 1.78 2.96 -2.29
CA ALA A 401 1.02 2.74 -1.07
C ALA A 401 -0.35 2.11 -1.38
N HIS A 402 -0.33 0.79 -1.60
CA HIS A 402 -1.52 0.01 -1.94
C HIS A 402 -2.52 -0.04 -0.76
N CYS A 403 -3.73 0.47 -0.96
CA CYS A 403 -4.79 0.60 0.06
C CYS A 403 -6.11 -0.09 -0.33
N LEU A 404 -6.03 -1.13 -1.17
CA LEU A 404 -7.19 -1.91 -1.65
C LEU A 404 -7.18 -3.36 -1.15
N ASN A 405 -6.59 -3.58 0.03
CA ASN A 405 -6.29 -4.92 0.49
C ASN A 405 -7.55 -5.71 0.86
N VAL A 406 -8.61 -5.00 1.24
CA VAL A 406 -9.92 -5.56 1.63
C VAL A 406 -11.09 -5.07 0.76
N GLY A 407 -10.80 -4.32 -0.32
CA GLY A 407 -11.83 -3.84 -1.24
C GLY A 407 -12.75 -2.74 -0.69
N HIS A 408 -12.38 -2.08 0.41
CA HIS A 408 -13.10 -0.91 0.90
C HIS A 408 -12.79 0.31 0.04
N ILE A 409 -13.79 1.17 -0.16
CA ILE A 409 -13.61 2.49 -0.80
C ILE A 409 -13.23 3.54 0.26
N GLY A 410 -12.68 4.66 -0.18
CA GLY A 410 -12.44 5.85 0.63
C GLY A 410 -11.22 5.80 1.53
N LEU A 411 -10.30 4.85 1.29
CA LEU A 411 -9.09 4.69 2.10
C LEU A 411 -7.90 5.49 1.55
N SER A 412 -7.91 5.82 0.26
CA SER A 412 -6.72 6.28 -0.48
C SER A 412 -6.19 7.64 -0.01
N VAL A 413 -7.06 8.59 0.35
CA VAL A 413 -6.66 9.94 0.74
C VAL A 413 -5.87 9.93 2.06
N GLY A 414 -6.29 9.11 3.04
CA GLY A 414 -5.55 8.94 4.28
C GLY A 414 -4.14 8.39 4.04
N TYR A 415 -4.03 7.32 3.26
CA TYR A 415 -2.73 6.78 2.82
C TYR A 415 -1.88 7.82 2.10
N GLY A 416 -2.49 8.58 1.18
CA GLY A 416 -1.83 9.62 0.40
C GLY A 416 -1.26 10.75 1.25
N ILE A 417 -2.00 11.21 2.26
CA ILE A 417 -1.51 12.24 3.19
C ILE A 417 -0.32 11.71 3.99
N GLY A 418 -0.42 10.47 4.50
CA GLY A 418 0.69 9.81 5.19
C GLY A 418 1.96 9.72 4.32
N ALA A 419 1.80 9.32 3.07
CA ALA A 419 2.88 9.21 2.09
C ALA A 419 3.47 10.59 1.73
N ALA A 420 2.63 11.61 1.53
CA ALA A 420 3.07 12.97 1.22
C ALA A 420 3.88 13.61 2.35
N LEU A 421 3.49 13.36 3.60
CA LEU A 421 4.22 13.86 4.77
C LEU A 421 5.52 13.09 5.03
N ALA A 422 5.59 11.82 4.61
CA ALA A 422 6.79 11.01 4.67
C ALA A 422 7.82 11.35 3.57
N ARG A 423 7.34 11.77 2.39
CA ARG A 423 8.16 12.14 1.23
C ARG A 423 7.82 13.56 0.75
N PRO A 424 8.12 14.61 1.54
CA PRO A 424 7.68 15.97 1.24
C PRO A 424 8.27 16.51 -0.07
N ASP A 425 9.45 16.05 -0.47
CA ASP A 425 10.14 16.50 -1.68
C ASP A 425 9.60 15.87 -2.98
N ALA A 426 8.81 14.79 -2.86
CA ALA A 426 8.16 14.12 -3.98
C ALA A 426 6.66 14.37 -3.95
N ARG A 427 6.05 14.57 -5.14
CA ARG A 427 4.60 14.67 -5.25
C ARG A 427 3.98 13.32 -4.86
N THR A 428 2.84 13.36 -4.16
CA THR A 428 2.00 12.17 -3.96
C THR A 428 0.77 12.28 -4.84
N LEU A 429 0.59 11.30 -5.73
CA LEU A 429 -0.60 11.16 -6.56
C LEU A 429 -1.60 10.23 -5.87
N VAL A 430 -2.80 10.74 -5.60
CA VAL A 430 -3.93 9.95 -5.13
C VAL A 430 -4.97 9.91 -6.24
N VAL A 431 -5.43 8.72 -6.61
CA VAL A 431 -6.53 8.57 -7.58
C VAL A 431 -7.71 7.90 -6.90
N ALA A 432 -8.84 8.59 -6.86
CA ALA A 432 -10.04 8.15 -6.17
C ALA A 432 -11.28 8.32 -7.06
N GLY A 433 -12.34 7.58 -6.73
CA GLY A 433 -13.68 7.84 -7.27
C GLY A 433 -14.45 8.82 -6.36
N ASP A 434 -15.45 9.48 -6.91
CA ASP A 434 -16.39 10.37 -6.21
C ASP A 434 -16.97 9.76 -4.92
N GLY A 435 -17.46 8.52 -4.96
CA GLY A 435 -18.01 7.84 -3.80
C GLY A 435 -16.99 7.58 -2.69
N GLY A 436 -15.77 7.16 -3.05
CA GLY A 436 -14.67 6.97 -2.11
C GLY A 436 -14.22 8.30 -1.49
N PHE A 437 -14.15 9.36 -2.28
CA PHE A 437 -13.86 10.69 -1.78
C PHE A 437 -14.94 11.18 -0.82
N MET A 438 -16.22 11.00 -1.14
CA MET A 438 -17.31 11.37 -0.23
C MET A 438 -17.25 10.62 1.11
N LEU A 439 -16.85 9.35 1.12
CA LEU A 439 -16.74 8.56 2.34
C LEU A 439 -15.58 9.00 3.24
N GLY A 440 -14.36 9.07 2.70
CA GLY A 440 -13.15 9.32 3.49
C GLY A 440 -12.41 10.59 3.10
N GLY A 441 -12.27 10.82 1.78
CA GLY A 441 -11.46 11.90 1.24
C GLY A 441 -11.90 13.31 1.61
N LEU A 442 -13.21 13.56 1.68
CA LEU A 442 -13.79 14.85 2.01
C LEU A 442 -13.31 15.36 3.38
N THR A 443 -13.30 14.47 4.37
CA THR A 443 -12.90 14.81 5.74
C THR A 443 -11.41 15.12 5.84
N GLU A 444 -10.56 14.33 5.16
CA GLU A 444 -9.11 14.42 5.31
C GLU A 444 -8.43 15.34 4.29
N PHE A 445 -9.10 15.77 3.22
CA PHE A 445 -8.55 16.76 2.31
C PHE A 445 -8.22 18.08 3.05
N ASN A 446 -9.05 18.48 4.01
CA ASN A 446 -8.74 19.58 4.92
C ASN A 446 -7.47 19.33 5.75
N THR A 447 -7.16 18.08 6.14
CA THR A 447 -5.89 17.75 6.80
C THR A 447 -4.71 17.94 5.84
N ALA A 448 -4.85 17.52 4.58
CA ALA A 448 -3.82 17.80 3.56
C ALA A 448 -3.56 19.32 3.44
N VAL A 449 -4.61 20.14 3.46
CA VAL A 449 -4.52 21.62 3.42
C VAL A 449 -3.81 22.17 4.64
N ARG A 450 -4.23 21.80 5.86
CA ARG A 450 -3.65 22.30 7.12
C ARG A 450 -2.16 22.01 7.26
N TYR A 451 -1.68 20.94 6.63
CA TYR A 451 -0.27 20.52 6.68
C TYR A 451 0.50 20.78 5.38
N ASP A 452 -0.08 21.52 4.44
CA ASP A 452 0.51 21.83 3.13
C ASP A 452 1.08 20.60 2.42
N ALA A 453 0.34 19.49 2.48
CA ALA A 453 0.80 18.21 1.95
C ALA A 453 1.03 18.31 0.43
N ASN A 454 2.18 17.78 -0.02
CA ASN A 454 2.58 17.79 -1.42
C ASN A 454 1.78 16.76 -2.26
N LEU A 455 0.47 16.96 -2.35
CA LEU A 455 -0.51 15.95 -2.77
C LEU A 455 -1.34 16.45 -3.97
N VAL A 456 -1.49 15.58 -4.98
CA VAL A 456 -2.41 15.77 -6.11
C VAL A 456 -3.44 14.66 -6.05
N LEU A 457 -4.69 15.02 -5.78
CA LEU A 457 -5.83 14.12 -5.76
C LEU A 457 -6.56 14.24 -7.09
N VAL A 458 -6.47 13.21 -7.94
CA VAL A 458 -7.30 13.10 -9.14
C VAL A 458 -8.56 12.32 -8.78
N LEU A 459 -9.69 12.99 -8.87
CA LEU A 459 -10.99 12.43 -8.62
C LEU A 459 -11.67 12.09 -9.94
N LEU A 460 -11.89 10.80 -10.19
CA LEU A 460 -12.63 10.31 -11.34
C LEU A 460 -14.12 10.29 -10.99
N ASN A 461 -14.82 11.36 -11.37
CA ASN A 461 -16.21 11.60 -11.02
C ASN A 461 -17.14 11.14 -12.15
N ASP A 462 -17.74 9.96 -11.99
CA ASP A 462 -18.80 9.45 -12.87
C ASP A 462 -20.20 9.59 -12.24
N ASN A 463 -20.32 10.33 -11.13
CA ASN A 463 -21.53 10.52 -10.34
C ASN A 463 -22.24 9.21 -9.98
N ALA A 464 -21.49 8.13 -9.74
CA ALA A 464 -22.06 6.83 -9.45
C ALA A 464 -21.19 5.97 -8.54
N TYR A 465 -21.84 5.05 -7.83
CA TYR A 465 -21.18 3.81 -7.46
C TYR A 465 -21.08 2.94 -8.72
N GLY A 466 -20.05 3.20 -9.53
CA GLY A 466 -19.97 2.70 -10.91
C GLY A 466 -19.98 1.17 -11.07
N ALA A 467 -19.49 0.42 -10.07
CA ALA A 467 -19.55 -1.04 -10.11
C ALA A 467 -20.99 -1.56 -9.93
N GLU A 468 -21.75 -0.92 -9.05
CA GLU A 468 -23.17 -1.18 -8.80
C GLU A 468 -24.02 -0.72 -10.00
N TYR A 469 -23.74 0.46 -10.55
CA TYR A 469 -24.40 0.97 -11.76
C TYR A 469 -24.37 -0.05 -12.89
N TYR A 470 -23.18 -0.57 -13.20
CA TYR A 470 -23.01 -1.59 -14.23
C TYR A 470 -23.82 -2.86 -13.95
N ARG A 471 -23.79 -3.37 -12.71
CA ARG A 471 -24.57 -4.55 -12.33
C ARG A 471 -26.07 -4.34 -12.44
N PHE A 472 -26.55 -3.14 -12.11
CA PHE A 472 -27.96 -2.78 -12.24
C PHE A 472 -28.38 -2.74 -13.70
N VAL A 473 -27.60 -2.08 -14.57
CA VAL A 473 -27.86 -2.03 -16.02
C VAL A 473 -27.90 -3.44 -16.62
N ASN A 474 -26.92 -4.29 -16.30
CA ASN A 474 -26.87 -5.66 -16.81
C ASN A 474 -27.99 -6.58 -16.30
N GLN A 475 -28.54 -6.28 -15.13
CA GLN A 475 -29.70 -6.99 -14.58
C GLN A 475 -31.03 -6.35 -14.97
N GLU A 476 -31.01 -5.34 -15.84
CA GLU A 476 -32.19 -4.56 -16.26
C GLU A 476 -32.95 -3.93 -15.06
N PHE A 477 -32.23 -3.61 -13.99
CA PHE A 477 -32.75 -2.86 -12.85
C PHE A 477 -32.66 -1.35 -13.10
N ASP A 478 -33.33 -0.56 -12.26
CA ASP A 478 -33.24 0.90 -12.31
C ASP A 478 -31.89 1.40 -11.75
N PRO A 479 -30.97 1.90 -12.60
CA PRO A 479 -29.64 2.31 -12.16
C PRO A 479 -29.65 3.61 -11.34
N ALA A 480 -30.77 4.34 -11.28
CA ALA A 480 -30.87 5.59 -10.51
C ALA A 480 -30.59 5.42 -9.01
N LEU A 481 -30.69 4.20 -8.47
CA LEU A 481 -30.33 3.88 -7.08
C LEU A 481 -28.81 3.90 -6.82
N THR A 482 -28.01 3.98 -7.88
CA THR A 482 -26.54 3.92 -7.84
C THR A 482 -25.88 5.21 -8.32
N THR A 483 -26.68 6.18 -8.79
CA THR A 483 -26.20 7.46 -9.28
C THR A 483 -26.50 8.57 -8.28
N PHE A 484 -25.72 9.64 -8.37
CA PHE A 484 -25.74 10.75 -7.43
C PHE A 484 -25.74 12.08 -8.16
N SER A 485 -26.07 13.14 -7.42
CA SER A 485 -25.96 14.52 -7.90
C SER A 485 -25.09 15.27 -6.91
N TRP A 486 -23.78 15.14 -7.08
CA TRP A 486 -22.80 15.82 -6.24
C TRP A 486 -22.68 17.30 -6.63
N PRO A 487 -22.36 18.20 -5.68
CA PRO A 487 -21.79 19.49 -6.03
C PRO A 487 -20.39 19.30 -6.65
N SER A 488 -19.85 20.34 -7.29
CA SER A 488 -18.47 20.26 -7.81
C SER A 488 -17.48 20.01 -6.68
N PHE A 489 -16.69 18.95 -6.83
CA PHE A 489 -15.62 18.61 -5.92
C PHE A 489 -14.43 19.56 -6.03
N ALA A 490 -14.18 20.14 -7.21
CA ALA A 490 -13.21 21.24 -7.35
C ALA A 490 -13.62 22.45 -6.49
N GLY A 491 -14.89 22.86 -6.53
CA GLY A 491 -15.40 23.94 -5.68
C GLY A 491 -15.34 23.60 -4.18
N ILE A 492 -15.61 22.35 -3.81
CA ILE A 492 -15.42 21.89 -2.42
C ILE A 492 -13.96 21.99 -1.99
N ALA A 493 -13.01 21.59 -2.84
CA ALA A 493 -11.59 21.67 -2.51
C ALA A 493 -11.16 23.11 -2.22
N GLU A 494 -11.65 24.08 -3.00
CA GLU A 494 -11.42 25.51 -2.74
C GLU A 494 -12.07 25.96 -1.41
N ALA A 495 -13.30 25.51 -1.13
CA ALA A 495 -13.99 25.83 0.13
C ALA A 495 -13.27 25.25 1.37
N LEU A 496 -12.56 24.14 1.21
CA LEU A 496 -11.69 23.55 2.24
C LEU A 496 -10.31 24.21 2.33
N GLY A 497 -10.03 25.21 1.49
CA GLY A 497 -8.77 25.97 1.48
C GLY A 497 -7.66 25.40 0.59
N GLY A 498 -7.95 24.34 -0.17
CA GLY A 498 -7.06 23.79 -1.18
C GLY A 498 -7.27 24.43 -2.56
N ARG A 499 -6.71 23.81 -3.60
CA ARG A 499 -6.96 24.19 -5.00
C ARG A 499 -7.84 23.14 -5.66
N GLY A 500 -8.86 23.59 -6.38
CA GLY A 500 -9.71 22.75 -7.21
C GLY A 500 -9.51 23.06 -8.68
N VAL A 501 -9.45 22.03 -9.53
CA VAL A 501 -9.53 22.17 -10.98
C VAL A 501 -10.56 21.17 -11.48
N GLN A 502 -11.53 21.63 -12.27
CA GLN A 502 -12.47 20.75 -12.94
C GLN A 502 -12.04 20.53 -14.39
N VAL A 503 -12.09 19.27 -14.82
CA VAL A 503 -11.73 18.80 -16.16
C VAL A 503 -12.96 18.15 -16.77
N THR A 504 -13.44 18.76 -17.86
CA THR A 504 -14.62 18.31 -18.63
C THR A 504 -14.27 18.02 -20.10
N LYS A 505 -13.09 18.45 -20.55
CA LYS A 505 -12.54 18.25 -21.90
C LYS A 505 -11.01 18.24 -21.85
N TRP A 506 -10.37 17.74 -22.91
CA TRP A 506 -8.90 17.60 -22.97
C TRP A 506 -8.13 18.91 -22.75
N SER A 507 -8.61 20.04 -23.27
CA SER A 507 -7.93 21.33 -23.11
C SER A 507 -7.92 21.86 -21.67
N ASP A 508 -8.75 21.30 -20.76
CA ASP A 508 -8.69 21.67 -19.34
C ASP A 508 -7.40 21.11 -18.67
N PHE A 509 -6.79 20.05 -19.23
CA PHE A 509 -5.50 19.53 -18.75
C PHE A 509 -4.34 20.51 -18.96
N ASP A 510 -4.43 21.41 -19.95
CA ASP A 510 -3.36 22.34 -20.30
C ASP A 510 -3.08 23.35 -19.18
N ALA A 511 -4.05 23.59 -18.30
CA ALA A 511 -3.90 24.46 -17.13
C ALA A 511 -3.19 23.77 -15.95
N LEU A 512 -3.19 22.43 -15.89
CA LEU A 512 -2.72 21.70 -14.73
C LEU A 512 -1.23 21.90 -14.42
N PRO A 513 -0.30 21.91 -15.39
CA PRO A 513 1.12 22.14 -15.09
C PRO A 513 1.35 23.42 -14.28
N HIS A 514 0.68 24.53 -14.64
CA HIS A 514 0.81 25.80 -13.92
C HIS A 514 0.19 25.75 -12.51
N VAL A 515 -0.93 25.04 -12.34
CA VAL A 515 -1.56 24.85 -11.02
C VAL A 515 -0.65 24.02 -10.10
N LEU A 516 0.07 23.05 -10.68
CA LEU A 516 0.97 22.13 -9.98
C LEU A 516 2.35 22.72 -9.69
N GLU A 517 2.72 23.88 -10.25
CA GLU A 517 3.94 24.62 -9.84
C GLU A 517 3.84 25.16 -8.41
N ARG A 518 2.61 25.36 -7.91
CA ARG A 518 2.38 25.92 -6.58
C ARG A 518 2.46 24.82 -5.51
N PRO A 519 3.12 25.06 -4.36
CA PRO A 519 3.16 24.11 -3.25
C PRO A 519 1.77 23.92 -2.63
N GLY A 520 1.52 22.77 -2.03
CA GLY A 520 0.27 22.40 -1.37
C GLY A 520 -0.66 21.49 -2.17
N PRO A 521 -1.82 21.11 -1.59
CA PRO A 521 -2.70 20.10 -2.15
C PRO A 521 -3.56 20.63 -3.30
N VAL A 522 -3.77 19.78 -4.30
CA VAL A 522 -4.61 20.05 -5.47
C VAL A 522 -5.61 18.92 -5.66
N LEU A 523 -6.89 19.24 -5.84
CA LEU A 523 -7.92 18.31 -6.29
C LEU A 523 -8.22 18.59 -7.76
N VAL A 524 -8.04 17.58 -8.61
CA VAL A 524 -8.42 17.59 -10.02
C VAL A 524 -9.66 16.71 -10.18
N GLU A 525 -10.81 17.33 -10.36
CA GLU A 525 -12.08 16.65 -10.62
C GLU A 525 -12.21 16.39 -12.12
N VAL A 526 -12.10 15.14 -12.54
CA VAL A 526 -12.33 14.71 -13.92
C VAL A 526 -13.74 14.18 -14.05
N VAL A 527 -14.58 14.88 -14.82
CA VAL A 527 -15.98 14.49 -15.04
C VAL A 527 -16.04 13.48 -16.18
N LEU A 528 -16.53 12.28 -15.88
CA LEU A 528 -16.67 11.17 -16.82
C LEU A 528 -18.14 10.77 -16.98
N ASP A 529 -18.49 10.22 -18.14
CA ASP A 529 -19.78 9.58 -18.33
C ASP A 529 -19.73 8.15 -17.76
N THR A 530 -20.59 7.86 -16.79
CA THR A 530 -20.69 6.53 -16.17
C THR A 530 -20.99 5.41 -17.17
N ALA A 531 -21.69 5.69 -18.27
CA ALA A 531 -21.96 4.72 -19.31
C ALA A 531 -20.72 4.42 -20.18
N SER A 532 -19.73 5.31 -20.18
CA SER A 532 -18.52 5.20 -21.01
C SER A 532 -17.36 4.47 -20.33
N ILE A 533 -17.46 4.19 -19.02
CA ILE A 533 -16.39 3.54 -18.28
C ILE A 533 -16.46 2.02 -18.52
N PRO A 534 -15.37 1.41 -19.05
CA PRO A 534 -15.34 -0.01 -19.39
C PRO A 534 -15.42 -0.92 -18.15
N ASP A 535 -15.87 -2.16 -18.37
CA ASP A 535 -15.91 -3.18 -17.32
C ASP A 535 -14.54 -3.87 -17.16
N PRO A 536 -14.11 -4.19 -15.94
CA PRO A 536 -12.95 -5.05 -15.69
C PRO A 536 -12.90 -6.38 -16.45
N GLY A 537 -14.04 -6.90 -16.94
CA GLY A 537 -14.14 -8.16 -17.69
C GLY A 537 -14.09 -8.05 -19.22
N ASP A 538 -14.11 -6.83 -19.78
CA ASP A 538 -14.18 -6.59 -21.23
C ASP A 538 -12.80 -6.57 -21.93
N HIS A 539 -11.71 -6.86 -21.21
CA HIS A 539 -10.31 -6.74 -21.67
C HIS A 539 -9.56 -8.06 -21.81
#